data_AF-A0A1Y1RD21-F1
#
_entry.id   AF-A0A1Y1RD21-F1
#
_cell.length_a   1.000
_cell.length_b   1.000
_cell.length_c   1.000
_cell.angle_alpha   90.00
_cell.angle_beta   90.00
_cell.angle_gamma   90.00
#
_symmetry.space_group_name_H-M   'P 1'
#
loop_
_entity.id
_entity.type
_entity.pdbx_description
1 polymer ?
#
loop_
_entity_poly.entity_id
_entity_poly.type
_entity_poly.pdbx_seq_one_letter_code
_entity_poly.pdbx_strand_id
1 'polypeptide(L)'
;MANIEKKRVNFKVFRFNSETDYLPHYIEYEMEVAPGEVMLDILNRIKWEHDGSFSYRRSCRHGICGSCAIKVNGKATLACKDRVMDLVEIFGDELVVEPQNKARAIKDMVIDKKDFWSKYNSVNPFLTTEIDEHPEKENIVMPEEAEKLEEADYCIQCGNCYYSCPAVQVNEDYLGPAALALTWRFNADKRDEAKRERLETVNEIGPGIWDCVKCFECAEACPKELNPIGKITKLHLQTFEEDMAKDNVAVRHAVGFKHSIDKHGILDEGELVKYSEGLIGVLKHVPEAIAMYKKGKIVLPWNMPKSKNLDEIKKLVKSVSTAKFKGK
;
A
#
# COMPACT_ATOMS: atom_id res chain seq x y z
N MET A 1 9.56 19.06 -41.61
CA MET A 1 9.21 18.05 -40.59
C MET A 1 10.41 17.94 -39.67
N ALA A 2 10.27 18.25 -38.38
CA ALA A 2 11.37 18.11 -37.44
C ALA A 2 11.81 16.64 -37.41
N ASN A 3 13.10 16.38 -37.53
CA ASN A 3 13.66 15.04 -37.39
C ASN A 3 13.46 14.64 -35.92
N ILE A 4 12.47 13.80 -35.65
CA ILE A 4 12.23 13.31 -34.29
C ILE A 4 13.34 12.30 -34.01
N GLU A 5 14.29 12.69 -33.14
CA GLU A 5 15.39 11.83 -32.73
C GLU A 5 14.81 10.62 -31.98
N LYS A 6 14.97 9.44 -32.58
CA LYS A 6 14.55 8.17 -31.99
C LYS A 6 15.74 7.54 -31.27
N LYS A 7 15.45 6.80 -30.21
CA LYS A 7 16.44 6.04 -29.46
C LYS A 7 16.12 4.55 -29.56
N ARG A 8 17.16 3.76 -29.77
CA ARG A 8 17.06 2.30 -29.78
C ARG A 8 16.96 1.77 -28.35
N VAL A 9 15.92 0.98 -28.08
CA VAL A 9 15.64 0.40 -26.75
C VAL A 9 15.34 -1.08 -26.92
N ASN A 10 15.90 -1.92 -26.03
CA ASN A 10 15.61 -3.35 -25.96
C ASN A 10 14.52 -3.62 -24.91
N PHE A 11 13.47 -4.33 -25.30
CA PHE A 11 12.38 -4.73 -24.42
C PHE A 11 12.40 -6.24 -24.17
N LYS A 12 12.69 -6.66 -22.93
CA LYS A 12 12.55 -8.04 -22.47
C LYS A 12 11.14 -8.27 -21.96
N VAL A 13 10.27 -8.81 -22.80
CA VAL A 13 8.83 -8.90 -22.52
C VAL A 13 8.47 -10.27 -21.99
N PHE A 14 7.85 -10.31 -20.82
CA PHE A 14 7.32 -11.52 -20.23
C PHE A 14 6.20 -12.12 -21.11
N ARG A 15 6.33 -13.42 -21.40
CA ARG A 15 5.38 -14.22 -22.16
C ARG A 15 4.97 -15.45 -21.36
N PHE A 16 3.67 -15.69 -21.35
CA PHE A 16 3.10 -16.86 -20.68
C PHE A 16 1.68 -17.10 -21.19
N ASN A 17 1.30 -18.35 -21.35
CA ASN A 17 -0.08 -18.74 -21.55
C ASN A 17 -0.40 -19.94 -20.66
N SER A 18 -1.25 -19.73 -19.65
CA SER A 18 -1.63 -20.77 -18.67
C SER A 18 -2.25 -22.03 -19.28
N GLU A 19 -2.79 -21.96 -20.50
CA GLU A 19 -3.37 -23.11 -21.18
C GLU A 19 -2.33 -23.99 -21.91
N THR A 20 -1.17 -23.44 -22.28
CA THR A 20 -0.20 -24.12 -23.16
C THR A 20 1.21 -24.21 -22.61
N ASP A 21 1.60 -23.24 -21.78
CA ASP A 21 3.00 -23.08 -21.37
C ASP A 21 3.24 -23.70 -20.00
N TYR A 22 4.32 -24.45 -19.86
CA TYR A 22 4.73 -25.00 -18.57
C TYR A 22 5.37 -23.95 -17.66
N LEU A 23 6.19 -23.05 -18.24
CA LEU A 23 6.88 -21.97 -17.52
C LEU A 23 6.86 -20.68 -18.36
N PRO A 24 6.85 -19.51 -17.71
CA PRO A 24 7.00 -18.25 -18.42
C PRO A 24 8.38 -18.13 -19.06
N HIS A 25 8.46 -17.36 -20.13
CA HIS A 25 9.69 -17.04 -20.84
C HIS A 25 9.71 -15.56 -21.22
N TYR A 26 10.86 -15.07 -21.69
CA TYR A 26 11.00 -13.69 -22.17
C TYR A 26 11.31 -13.69 -23.65
N ILE A 27 10.72 -12.75 -24.38
CA ILE A 27 11.05 -12.47 -25.77
C ILE A 27 11.60 -11.05 -25.83
N GLU A 28 12.69 -10.89 -26.58
CA GLU A 28 13.34 -9.60 -26.78
C GLU A 28 12.79 -8.91 -28.02
N TYR A 29 12.45 -7.64 -27.88
CA TYR A 29 12.06 -6.78 -28.99
C TYR A 29 12.93 -5.54 -28.98
N GLU A 30 13.67 -5.34 -30.06
CA GLU A 30 14.49 -4.17 -30.23
C GLU A 30 13.77 -3.16 -31.13
N MET A 31 13.56 -1.94 -30.61
CA MET A 31 12.72 -0.95 -31.28
C MET A 31 13.34 0.44 -31.22
N GLU A 32 13.18 1.19 -32.31
CA GLU A 32 13.38 2.64 -32.32
C GLU A 32 12.15 3.32 -31.68
N VAL A 33 12.41 4.10 -30.62
CA VAL A 33 11.39 4.74 -29.79
C VAL A 33 11.50 6.26 -29.91
N ALA A 34 10.38 6.90 -30.21
CA ALA A 34 10.27 8.36 -30.24
C ALA A 34 10.03 8.94 -28.83
N PRO A 35 10.41 10.19 -28.54
CA PRO A 35 10.33 10.75 -27.19
C PRO A 35 8.92 10.83 -26.57
N GLY A 36 7.89 10.85 -27.41
CA GLY A 36 6.49 10.91 -26.98
C GLY A 36 5.82 9.54 -26.76
N GLU A 37 6.49 8.43 -27.10
CA GLU A 37 5.90 7.10 -26.95
C GLU A 37 5.83 6.69 -25.47
N VAL A 38 4.67 6.19 -25.07
CA VAL A 38 4.45 5.57 -23.75
C VAL A 38 4.56 4.06 -23.85
N MET A 39 4.71 3.38 -22.71
CA MET A 39 4.80 1.91 -22.70
C MET A 39 3.63 1.22 -23.42
N LEU A 40 2.43 1.81 -23.41
CA LEU A 40 1.27 1.29 -24.13
C LEU A 40 1.50 1.27 -25.65
N ASP A 41 2.19 2.26 -26.21
CA ASP A 41 2.51 2.29 -27.64
C ASP A 41 3.46 1.14 -28.00
N ILE A 42 4.41 0.82 -27.11
CA ILE A 42 5.29 -0.35 -27.26
C ILE A 42 4.49 -1.66 -27.20
N LEU A 43 3.58 -1.82 -26.23
CA LEU A 43 2.70 -2.99 -26.16
C LEU A 43 1.80 -3.13 -27.40
N ASN A 44 1.34 -2.01 -27.97
CA ASN A 44 0.57 -1.99 -29.21
C ASN A 44 1.42 -2.49 -30.38
N ARG A 45 2.64 -1.98 -30.55
CA ARG A 45 3.57 -2.38 -31.62
C ARG A 45 3.91 -3.86 -31.52
N ILE A 46 4.24 -4.35 -30.33
CA ILE A 46 4.47 -5.79 -30.09
C ILE A 46 3.29 -6.61 -30.62
N LYS A 47 2.05 -6.24 -30.24
CA LYS A 47 0.87 -7.00 -30.67
C LYS A 47 0.54 -6.87 -32.16
N TRP A 48 0.68 -5.68 -32.72
CA TRP A 48 0.17 -5.37 -34.05
C TRP A 48 1.16 -5.67 -35.16
N GLU A 49 2.45 -5.49 -34.88
CA GLU A 49 3.51 -5.54 -35.88
C GLU A 49 4.36 -6.81 -35.74
N HIS A 50 4.45 -7.40 -34.54
CA HIS A 50 5.35 -8.53 -34.27
C HIS A 50 4.62 -9.84 -33.93
N ASP A 51 3.69 -9.82 -32.97
CA ASP A 51 3.01 -11.02 -32.48
C ASP A 51 1.56 -10.76 -32.06
N GLY A 52 0.62 -11.15 -32.93
CA GLY A 52 -0.83 -11.02 -32.70
C GLY A 52 -1.35 -11.80 -31.49
N SER A 53 -0.62 -12.82 -31.00
CA SER A 53 -1.01 -13.63 -29.83
C SER A 53 -0.78 -12.91 -28.50
N PHE A 54 0.08 -11.88 -28.47
CA PHE A 54 0.41 -11.11 -27.28
C PHE A 54 -0.82 -10.43 -26.68
N SER A 55 -0.99 -10.55 -25.36
CA SER A 55 -2.20 -10.13 -24.65
C SER A 55 -1.93 -9.18 -23.48
N TYR A 56 -2.68 -8.09 -23.42
CA TYR A 56 -2.62 -7.11 -22.34
C TYR A 56 -3.95 -6.34 -22.25
N ARG A 57 -4.21 -5.69 -21.11
CA ARG A 57 -5.42 -4.89 -20.89
C ARG A 57 -5.16 -3.41 -21.20
N ARG A 58 -6.04 -2.77 -21.96
CA ARG A 58 -6.03 -1.33 -22.22
C ARG A 58 -7.46 -0.81 -22.43
N SER A 59 -7.68 0.48 -22.21
CA SER A 59 -8.94 1.14 -22.50
C SER A 59 -8.75 2.64 -22.73
N CYS A 60 -8.69 3.46 -21.66
CA CYS A 60 -8.86 4.92 -21.78
C CYS A 60 -7.71 5.68 -22.45
N ARG A 61 -6.47 5.15 -22.46
CA ARG A 61 -5.23 5.81 -22.93
C ARG A 61 -4.79 7.10 -22.21
N HIS A 62 -5.53 7.61 -21.23
CA HIS A 62 -5.21 8.89 -20.56
C HIS A 62 -5.06 8.75 -19.03
N GLY A 63 -4.64 7.57 -18.56
CA GLY A 63 -4.20 7.36 -17.17
C GLY A 63 -5.30 7.28 -16.10
N ILE A 64 -6.57 7.05 -16.46
CA ILE A 64 -7.70 7.10 -15.52
C ILE A 64 -8.43 5.78 -15.26
N CYS A 65 -8.53 4.87 -16.24
CA CYS A 65 -9.31 3.62 -16.05
C CYS A 65 -8.61 2.52 -15.24
N GLY A 66 -7.31 2.65 -14.98
CA GLY A 66 -6.51 1.66 -14.22
C GLY A 66 -6.25 0.31 -14.92
N SER A 67 -6.73 0.08 -16.15
CA SER A 67 -6.69 -1.24 -16.79
C SER A 67 -5.30 -1.69 -17.25
N CYS A 68 -4.43 -0.76 -17.62
CA CYS A 68 -3.14 -1.01 -18.27
C CYS A 68 -1.96 -1.05 -17.29
N ALA A 69 -2.24 -1.46 -16.05
CA ALA A 69 -1.24 -1.53 -15.01
C ALA A 69 -0.30 -2.71 -15.23
N ILE A 70 1.01 -2.47 -15.20
CA ILE A 70 2.10 -3.43 -15.44
C ILE A 70 3.33 -3.06 -14.59
N LYS A 71 4.42 -3.83 -14.70
CA LYS A 71 5.73 -3.49 -14.15
C LYS A 71 6.77 -3.32 -15.25
N VAL A 72 7.64 -2.32 -15.10
CA VAL A 72 8.85 -2.15 -15.91
C VAL A 72 10.05 -2.12 -14.97
N ASN A 73 10.98 -3.07 -15.14
CA ASN A 73 12.14 -3.29 -14.24
C ASN A 73 11.72 -3.35 -12.76
N GLY A 74 10.58 -3.99 -12.48
CA GLY A 74 10.00 -4.08 -11.13
C GLY A 74 9.17 -2.88 -10.67
N LYS A 75 9.37 -1.69 -11.26
CA LYS A 75 8.57 -0.48 -10.96
C LYS A 75 7.15 -0.64 -11.49
N ALA A 76 6.17 -0.47 -10.61
CA ALA A 76 4.76 -0.45 -11.01
C ALA A 76 4.43 0.83 -11.82
N THR A 77 3.64 0.66 -12.87
CA THR A 77 3.28 1.76 -13.77
C THR A 77 1.89 1.55 -14.39
N LEU A 78 1.35 2.59 -15.03
CA LEU A 78 0.31 2.46 -16.04
C LEU A 78 0.97 2.58 -17.40
N ALA A 79 0.81 1.58 -18.26
CA ALA A 79 1.46 1.57 -19.56
C ALA A 79 1.13 2.82 -20.39
N CYS A 80 -0.07 3.40 -20.23
CA CYS A 80 -0.46 4.61 -20.96
C CYS A 80 0.00 5.93 -20.35
N LYS A 81 0.66 5.93 -19.18
CA LYS A 81 1.08 7.15 -18.46
C LYS A 81 2.59 7.37 -18.60
N ASP A 82 3.39 6.36 -18.26
CA ASP A 82 4.85 6.52 -18.22
C ASP A 82 5.43 6.50 -19.64
N ARG A 83 6.19 7.54 -19.98
CA ARG A 83 6.92 7.62 -21.25
C ARG A 83 8.10 6.66 -21.20
N VAL A 84 8.41 6.06 -22.34
CA VAL A 84 9.53 5.13 -22.44
C VAL A 84 10.84 5.83 -22.12
N MET A 85 11.02 7.07 -22.60
CA MET A 85 12.26 7.82 -22.37
C MET A 85 12.49 8.11 -20.88
N ASP A 86 11.44 8.44 -20.12
CA ASP A 86 11.55 8.64 -18.67
C ASP A 86 12.00 7.33 -17.97
N LEU A 87 11.55 6.17 -18.45
CA LEU A 87 11.97 4.86 -17.91
C LEU A 87 13.41 4.52 -18.32
N VAL A 88 13.83 4.88 -19.53
CA VAL A 88 15.19 4.69 -20.03
C VAL A 88 16.19 5.54 -19.25
N GLU A 89 15.82 6.76 -18.86
CA GLU A 89 16.66 7.61 -18.00
C GLU A 89 16.93 6.97 -16.63
N ILE A 90 15.96 6.22 -16.10
CA ILE A 90 16.06 5.57 -14.78
C ILE A 90 16.78 4.21 -14.89
N PHE A 91 16.44 3.40 -15.89
CA PHE A 91 16.83 1.98 -15.95
C PHE A 91 17.82 1.64 -17.06
N GLY A 92 18.14 2.58 -17.95
CA GLY A 92 18.96 2.36 -19.14
C GLY A 92 18.15 1.82 -20.33
N ASP A 93 18.86 1.41 -21.37
CA ASP A 93 18.27 1.07 -22.68
C ASP A 93 17.68 -0.34 -22.74
N GLU A 94 17.71 -1.08 -21.63
CA GLU A 94 17.12 -2.42 -21.50
C GLU A 94 15.98 -2.41 -20.48
N LEU A 95 14.76 -2.59 -20.99
CA LEU A 95 13.54 -2.55 -20.18
C LEU A 95 12.89 -3.94 -20.10
N VAL A 96 12.77 -4.47 -18.88
CA VAL A 96 12.07 -5.72 -18.59
C VAL A 96 10.60 -5.41 -18.31
N VAL A 97 9.70 -5.92 -19.15
CA VAL A 97 8.26 -5.64 -19.08
C VAL A 97 7.51 -6.86 -18.55
N GLU A 98 6.84 -6.71 -17.42
CA GLU A 98 6.18 -7.79 -16.68
C GLU A 98 4.73 -7.45 -16.30
N PRO A 99 3.86 -8.46 -16.12
CA PRO A 99 2.57 -8.24 -15.47
C PRO A 99 2.74 -7.68 -14.04
N GLN A 100 1.68 -7.10 -13.47
CA GLN A 100 1.72 -6.60 -12.08
C GLN A 100 2.14 -7.67 -11.07
N ASN A 101 1.78 -8.93 -11.34
CA ASN A 101 2.19 -10.10 -10.56
C ASN A 101 2.36 -11.31 -11.48
N LYS A 102 3.60 -11.83 -11.58
CA LYS A 102 3.96 -12.98 -12.42
C LYS A 102 3.28 -14.28 -11.99
N ALA A 103 3.13 -14.50 -10.68
CA ALA A 103 2.50 -15.72 -10.15
C ALA A 103 1.00 -15.78 -10.45
N ARG A 104 0.37 -14.64 -10.79
CA ARG A 104 -1.05 -14.53 -11.15
C ARG A 104 -1.29 -14.38 -12.65
N ALA A 105 -0.26 -14.49 -13.48
CA ALA A 105 -0.40 -14.33 -14.92
C ALA A 105 -1.29 -15.44 -15.50
N ILE A 106 -2.34 -15.05 -16.22
CA ILE A 106 -3.18 -15.96 -17.02
C ILE A 106 -2.64 -16.03 -18.45
N LYS A 107 -2.35 -14.86 -19.01
CA LYS A 107 -1.76 -14.72 -20.35
C LYS A 107 -0.98 -13.41 -20.48
N ASP A 108 0.33 -13.50 -20.68
CA ASP A 108 1.25 -12.38 -20.84
C ASP A 108 1.07 -11.31 -19.74
N MET A 109 0.60 -10.10 -20.08
CA MET A 109 0.38 -9.01 -19.12
C MET A 109 -0.96 -9.11 -18.37
N VAL A 110 -1.80 -10.10 -18.71
CA VAL A 110 -3.13 -10.29 -18.11
C VAL A 110 -3.01 -11.18 -16.87
N ILE A 111 -3.36 -10.62 -15.71
CA ILE A 111 -3.40 -11.35 -14.44
C ILE A 111 -4.82 -11.63 -13.96
N ASP A 112 -4.96 -12.68 -13.15
CA ASP A 112 -6.13 -12.89 -12.30
C ASP A 112 -6.16 -11.85 -11.17
N LYS A 113 -7.28 -11.11 -11.08
CA LYS A 113 -7.52 -10.08 -10.07
C LYS A 113 -8.64 -10.46 -9.09
N LYS A 114 -9.07 -11.73 -9.05
CA LYS A 114 -10.17 -12.16 -8.19
C LYS A 114 -9.91 -11.87 -6.70
N ASP A 115 -8.67 -12.02 -6.25
CA ASP A 115 -8.26 -11.69 -4.88
C ASP A 115 -8.45 -10.20 -4.59
N PHE A 116 -7.93 -9.32 -5.46
CA PHE A 116 -8.09 -7.88 -5.34
C PHE A 116 -9.57 -7.46 -5.23
N TRP A 117 -10.43 -8.02 -6.09
CA TRP A 117 -11.87 -7.72 -6.04
C TRP A 117 -12.58 -8.33 -4.84
N SER A 118 -12.14 -9.50 -4.38
CA SER A 118 -12.67 -10.11 -3.16
C SER A 118 -12.38 -9.23 -1.93
N LYS A 119 -11.15 -8.70 -1.81
CA LYS A 119 -10.78 -7.78 -0.72
C LYS A 119 -11.46 -6.41 -0.85
N TYR A 120 -11.68 -5.94 -2.09
CA TYR A 120 -12.46 -4.72 -2.35
C TYR A 120 -13.92 -4.89 -1.86
N ASN A 121 -14.56 -6.02 -2.17
CA ASN A 121 -15.93 -6.27 -1.75
C ASN A 121 -16.07 -6.50 -0.24
N SER A 122 -15.06 -7.10 0.41
CA SER A 122 -15.13 -7.43 1.84
C SER A 122 -15.17 -6.22 2.78
N VAL A 123 -14.93 -5.01 2.28
CA VAL A 123 -14.97 -3.78 3.08
C VAL A 123 -16.27 -2.97 2.89
N ASN A 124 -17.31 -3.58 2.33
CA ASN A 124 -18.62 -2.95 2.05
C ASN A 124 -18.45 -1.57 1.38
N PRO A 125 -17.98 -1.54 0.12
CA PRO A 125 -17.47 -0.34 -0.55
C PRO A 125 -18.58 0.55 -1.14
N PHE A 126 -19.62 0.81 -0.37
CA PHE A 126 -20.75 1.67 -0.71
C PHE A 126 -21.18 2.46 0.52
N LEU A 127 -21.87 3.56 0.31
CA LEU A 127 -22.35 4.42 1.39
C LEU A 127 -23.48 3.71 2.14
N THR A 128 -23.37 3.66 3.47
CA THR A 128 -24.37 3.01 4.33
C THR A 128 -24.93 4.05 5.30
N THR A 129 -26.19 4.40 5.11
CA THR A 129 -26.95 5.32 5.97
C THR A 129 -28.44 5.09 5.73
N GLU A 130 -29.27 5.46 6.70
CA GLU A 130 -30.72 5.51 6.50
C GLU A 130 -31.07 6.68 5.56
N ILE A 131 -31.63 6.36 4.40
CA ILE A 131 -32.04 7.37 3.40
C ILE A 131 -33.56 7.35 3.21
N ASP A 132 -34.12 8.53 2.93
CA ASP A 132 -35.40 8.61 2.27
C ASP A 132 -35.26 8.05 0.84
N GLU A 133 -36.19 7.18 0.42
CA GLU A 133 -36.22 6.63 -0.94
C GLU A 133 -36.51 7.73 -1.98
N HIS A 134 -37.20 8.81 -1.57
CA HIS A 134 -37.61 9.91 -2.44
C HIS A 134 -37.21 11.29 -1.84
N PRO A 135 -35.90 11.55 -1.67
CA PRO A 135 -35.45 12.77 -1.02
C PRO A 135 -35.75 14.00 -1.91
N GLU A 136 -36.27 15.07 -1.32
CA GLU A 136 -36.54 16.32 -2.06
C GLU A 136 -35.24 17.05 -2.47
N LYS A 137 -34.12 16.77 -1.79
CA LYS A 137 -32.82 17.47 -1.95
C LYS A 137 -31.65 16.53 -1.69
N GLU A 138 -30.46 16.94 -2.13
CA GLU A 138 -29.20 16.23 -1.87
C GLU A 138 -28.71 16.36 -0.41
N ASN A 139 -27.77 15.48 -0.03
CA ASN A 139 -27.08 15.54 1.26
C ASN A 139 -26.12 16.74 1.32
N ILE A 140 -26.24 17.58 2.34
CA ILE A 140 -25.37 18.75 2.53
C ILE A 140 -24.02 18.32 3.10
N VAL A 141 -22.95 18.58 2.34
CA VAL A 141 -21.56 18.37 2.74
C VAL A 141 -20.78 19.67 2.53
N MET A 142 -20.14 20.16 3.59
CA MET A 142 -19.29 21.36 3.50
C MET A 142 -17.92 21.03 2.89
N PRO A 143 -17.23 21.98 2.25
CA PRO A 143 -15.91 21.74 1.66
C PRO A 143 -14.92 21.12 2.66
N GLU A 144 -14.88 21.60 3.90
CA GLU A 144 -13.98 21.10 4.95
C GLU A 144 -14.32 19.67 5.39
N GLU A 145 -15.56 19.21 5.15
CA GLU A 145 -15.99 17.84 5.41
C GLU A 145 -15.60 16.92 4.26
N ALA A 146 -15.71 17.39 3.02
CA ALA A 146 -15.25 16.66 1.84
C ALA A 146 -13.72 16.50 1.82
N GLU A 147 -12.98 17.52 2.26
CA GLU A 147 -11.52 17.48 2.36
C GLU A 147 -10.99 16.38 3.29
N LYS A 148 -11.78 15.90 4.25
CA LYS A 148 -11.39 14.80 5.16
C LYS A 148 -11.13 13.46 4.44
N LEU A 149 -11.71 13.28 3.24
CA LEU A 149 -11.40 12.14 2.39
C LEU A 149 -9.90 12.13 2.02
N GLU A 150 -9.31 13.32 1.88
CA GLU A 150 -7.97 13.61 1.35
C GLU A 150 -7.66 12.71 0.14
N GLU A 151 -8.47 12.87 -0.90
CA GLU A 151 -8.29 12.25 -2.21
C GLU A 151 -8.41 10.72 -2.23
N ALA A 152 -8.84 10.08 -1.14
CA ALA A 152 -9.04 8.64 -1.09
C ALA A 152 -10.09 8.14 -2.12
N ASP A 153 -10.99 9.02 -2.55
CA ASP A 153 -12.00 8.81 -3.59
C ASP A 153 -11.45 8.86 -5.02
N TYR A 154 -10.22 9.36 -5.25
CA TYR A 154 -9.58 9.39 -6.57
C TYR A 154 -8.95 8.05 -6.97
N CYS A 155 -9.07 7.01 -6.14
CA CYS A 155 -8.51 5.69 -6.43
C CYS A 155 -9.19 5.05 -7.65
N ILE A 156 -8.40 4.80 -8.69
CA ILE A 156 -8.86 4.21 -9.96
C ILE A 156 -8.86 2.67 -9.98
N GLN A 157 -8.68 2.03 -8.83
CA GLN A 157 -8.70 0.56 -8.69
C GLN A 157 -7.73 -0.19 -9.63
N CYS A 158 -6.57 0.41 -9.94
CA CYS A 158 -5.57 -0.21 -10.83
C CYS A 158 -4.86 -1.43 -10.24
N GLY A 159 -4.80 -1.53 -8.90
CA GLY A 159 -4.16 -2.62 -8.16
C GLY A 159 -2.64 -2.50 -7.98
N ASN A 160 -1.98 -1.44 -8.48
CA ASN A 160 -0.51 -1.30 -8.33
C ASN A 160 -0.06 -1.33 -6.87
N CYS A 161 -0.72 -0.57 -5.99
CA CYS A 161 -0.39 -0.56 -4.57
C CYS A 161 -0.54 -1.95 -3.92
N TYR A 162 -1.52 -2.74 -4.36
CA TYR A 162 -1.78 -4.08 -3.83
C TYR A 162 -0.71 -5.08 -4.29
N TYR A 163 -0.43 -5.16 -5.60
CA TYR A 163 0.54 -6.12 -6.15
C TYR A 163 2.02 -5.71 -5.98
N SER A 164 2.29 -4.48 -5.55
CA SER A 164 3.62 -4.06 -5.10
C SER A 164 3.82 -4.27 -3.59
N CYS A 165 2.77 -4.45 -2.80
CA CYS A 165 2.89 -4.54 -1.34
C CYS A 165 3.57 -5.86 -0.91
N PRO A 166 4.72 -5.81 -0.20
CA PRO A 166 5.38 -7.03 0.28
C PRO A 166 4.55 -7.76 1.34
N ALA A 167 3.76 -7.05 2.15
CA ALA A 167 2.88 -7.68 3.13
C ALA A 167 1.81 -8.56 2.47
N VAL A 168 1.24 -8.12 1.34
CA VAL A 168 0.30 -8.93 0.54
C VAL A 168 0.99 -10.16 -0.07
N GLN A 169 2.27 -10.07 -0.43
CA GLN A 169 3.02 -11.20 -0.98
C GLN A 169 3.31 -12.28 0.07
N VAL A 170 3.49 -11.89 1.33
CA VAL A 170 3.80 -12.82 2.43
C VAL A 170 2.53 -13.33 3.13
N ASN A 171 1.49 -12.50 3.20
CA ASN A 171 0.21 -12.83 3.82
C ASN A 171 -0.95 -12.56 2.83
N GLU A 172 -1.49 -13.63 2.25
CA GLU A 172 -2.63 -13.57 1.33
C GLU A 172 -3.95 -13.13 2.01
N ASP A 173 -4.04 -13.26 3.33
CA ASP A 173 -5.20 -12.84 4.09
C ASP A 173 -5.25 -11.33 4.29
N TYR A 174 -4.09 -10.65 4.26
CA TYR A 174 -4.00 -9.19 4.37
C TYR A 174 -4.86 -8.50 3.31
N LEU A 175 -5.76 -7.61 3.74
CA LEU A 175 -6.68 -6.86 2.88
C LEU A 175 -5.93 -5.99 1.85
N GLY A 176 -4.74 -5.53 2.21
CA GLY A 176 -3.90 -4.74 1.33
C GLY A 176 -4.27 -3.24 1.29
N PRO A 177 -3.37 -2.41 0.72
CA PRO A 177 -3.48 -0.96 0.79
C PRO A 177 -4.71 -0.39 0.07
N ALA A 178 -5.17 -1.01 -1.01
CA ALA A 178 -6.31 -0.52 -1.78
C ALA A 178 -7.63 -0.62 -0.99
N ALA A 179 -7.93 -1.78 -0.42
CA ALA A 179 -9.15 -2.01 0.36
C ALA A 179 -9.14 -1.19 1.67
N LEU A 180 -7.98 -1.08 2.32
CA LEU A 180 -7.85 -0.25 3.53
C LEU A 180 -7.98 1.26 3.23
N ALA A 181 -7.37 1.76 2.14
CA ALA A 181 -7.57 3.16 1.75
C ALA A 181 -9.04 3.45 1.36
N LEU A 182 -9.72 2.49 0.74
CA LEU A 182 -11.15 2.58 0.45
C LEU A 182 -12.00 2.58 1.73
N THR A 183 -11.62 1.78 2.72
CA THR A 183 -12.29 1.80 4.04
C THR A 183 -12.19 3.18 4.68
N TRP A 184 -11.01 3.82 4.63
CA TRP A 184 -10.87 5.20 5.08
C TRP A 184 -11.77 6.16 4.30
N ARG A 185 -11.85 6.01 2.97
CA ARG A 185 -12.71 6.85 2.11
C ARG A 185 -14.17 6.85 2.59
N PHE A 186 -14.71 5.71 3.03
CA PHE A 186 -16.07 5.68 3.57
C PHE A 186 -16.13 6.17 5.02
N ASN A 187 -15.20 5.75 5.87
CA ASN A 187 -15.19 6.15 7.28
C ASN A 187 -14.96 7.65 7.51
N ALA A 188 -14.33 8.35 6.56
CA ALA A 188 -14.12 9.78 6.60
C ALA A 188 -15.25 10.58 5.94
N ASP A 189 -16.15 9.93 5.20
CA ASP A 189 -17.29 10.57 4.55
C ASP A 189 -18.37 10.87 5.60
N LYS A 190 -18.76 12.14 5.74
CA LYS A 190 -19.79 12.56 6.70
C LYS A 190 -21.12 11.86 6.49
N ARG A 191 -21.42 11.46 5.26
CA ARG A 191 -22.71 10.88 4.88
C ARG A 191 -22.82 9.41 5.29
N ASP A 192 -21.74 8.78 5.73
CA ASP A 192 -21.70 7.35 6.01
C ASP A 192 -21.79 7.06 7.52
N GLU A 193 -22.70 6.17 7.89
CA GLU A 193 -23.01 5.79 9.27
C GLU A 193 -22.42 4.41 9.67
N ALA A 194 -21.86 3.65 8.73
CA ALA A 194 -21.29 2.31 8.98
C ALA A 194 -19.81 2.33 9.37
N LYS A 195 -19.31 3.46 9.87
CA LYS A 195 -17.91 3.63 10.30
C LYS A 195 -17.45 2.53 11.26
N ARG A 196 -18.21 2.26 12.33
CA ARG A 196 -17.84 1.28 13.37
C ARG A 196 -17.83 -0.15 12.80
N GLU A 197 -18.84 -0.51 12.01
CA GLU A 197 -18.92 -1.84 11.35
C GLU A 197 -17.71 -2.09 10.44
N ARG A 198 -17.33 -1.09 9.63
CA ARG A 198 -16.14 -1.20 8.77
C ARG A 198 -14.84 -1.25 9.59
N LEU A 199 -14.74 -0.49 10.68
CA LEU A 199 -13.60 -0.58 11.59
C LEU A 199 -13.47 -1.96 12.22
N GLU A 200 -14.57 -2.58 12.62
CA GLU A 200 -14.57 -3.94 13.15
C GLU A 200 -14.00 -4.94 12.14
N THR A 201 -14.40 -4.81 10.87
CA THR A 201 -13.91 -5.65 9.77
C THR A 201 -12.40 -5.54 9.55
N VAL A 202 -11.83 -4.34 9.68
CA VAL A 202 -10.41 -4.09 9.37
C VAL A 202 -9.49 -4.09 10.59
N ASN A 203 -10.03 -4.18 11.81
CA ASN A 203 -9.26 -4.14 13.07
C ASN A 203 -8.90 -5.56 13.57
N GLU A 204 -8.27 -6.33 12.70
CA GLU A 204 -7.83 -7.71 12.95
C GLU A 204 -6.33 -7.88 12.70
N ILE A 205 -5.70 -8.78 13.46
CA ILE A 205 -4.30 -9.21 13.21
C ILE A 205 -4.30 -10.23 12.07
N GLY A 206 -3.43 -10.06 11.08
CA GLY A 206 -3.42 -10.87 9.86
C GLY A 206 -4.12 -10.13 8.72
N PRO A 207 -5.46 -10.22 8.61
CA PRO A 207 -6.16 -9.66 7.46
C PRO A 207 -6.29 -8.13 7.53
N GLY A 208 -6.28 -7.56 8.73
CA GLY A 208 -6.61 -6.16 8.97
C GLY A 208 -5.44 -5.20 8.89
N ILE A 209 -5.65 -3.99 9.43
CA ILE A 209 -4.72 -2.87 9.38
C ILE A 209 -3.36 -3.16 10.05
N TRP A 210 -3.29 -4.11 10.98
CA TRP A 210 -2.11 -4.36 11.82
C TRP A 210 -0.93 -5.03 11.08
N ASP A 211 -1.17 -5.63 9.92
CA ASP A 211 -0.14 -6.29 9.11
C ASP A 211 0.60 -5.32 8.16
N CYS A 212 0.21 -4.04 8.17
CA CYS A 212 0.94 -3.01 7.44
C CYS A 212 2.32 -2.76 8.08
N VAL A 213 3.38 -3.22 7.41
CA VAL A 213 4.79 -3.02 7.82
C VAL A 213 5.35 -1.62 7.54
N LYS A 214 4.50 -0.67 7.12
CA LYS A 214 4.85 0.74 6.86
C LYS A 214 6.05 0.95 5.90
N CYS A 215 6.17 0.14 4.85
CA CYS A 215 7.26 0.21 3.86
C CYS A 215 7.13 1.28 2.77
N PHE A 216 6.03 2.05 2.74
CA PHE A 216 5.74 3.12 1.76
C PHE A 216 5.58 2.71 0.29
N GLU A 217 5.89 1.47 -0.09
CA GLU A 217 5.78 0.97 -1.47
C GLU A 217 4.40 1.22 -2.13
N CYS A 218 3.32 1.15 -1.35
CA CYS A 218 1.98 1.41 -1.86
C CYS A 218 1.73 2.86 -2.31
N ALA A 219 2.45 3.83 -1.73
CA ALA A 219 2.37 5.23 -2.12
C ALA A 219 3.21 5.46 -3.38
N GLU A 220 4.45 4.95 -3.41
CA GLU A 220 5.35 5.02 -4.57
C GLU A 220 4.75 4.36 -5.83
N ALA A 221 4.06 3.23 -5.66
CA ALA A 221 3.42 2.51 -6.75
C ALA A 221 2.15 3.19 -7.30
N CYS A 222 1.60 4.21 -6.61
CA CYS A 222 0.32 4.79 -6.95
C CYS A 222 0.44 5.77 -8.14
N PRO A 223 -0.15 5.48 -9.32
CA PRO A 223 -0.05 6.36 -10.48
C PRO A 223 -0.88 7.65 -10.33
N LYS A 224 -1.72 7.73 -9.29
CA LYS A 224 -2.52 8.89 -8.92
C LYS A 224 -1.93 9.66 -7.74
N GLU A 225 -0.74 9.26 -7.28
CA GLU A 225 -0.01 9.93 -6.19
C GLU A 225 -0.81 9.99 -4.87
N LEU A 226 -1.75 9.06 -4.71
CA LEU A 226 -2.46 8.88 -3.45
C LEU A 226 -1.53 8.31 -2.40
N ASN A 227 -1.83 8.57 -1.13
CA ASN A 227 -1.09 8.07 0.01
C ASN A 227 -1.86 6.97 0.80
N PRO A 228 -1.97 5.71 0.29
CA PRO A 228 -2.64 4.62 0.99
C PRO A 228 -2.10 4.36 2.41
N ILE A 229 -0.78 4.43 2.60
CA ILE A 229 -0.17 4.22 3.93
C ILE A 229 -0.60 5.28 4.93
N GLY A 230 -0.76 6.54 4.50
CA GLY A 230 -1.37 7.59 5.29
C GLY A 230 -2.78 7.22 5.74
N LYS A 231 -3.61 6.71 4.82
CA LYS A 231 -4.99 6.29 5.12
C LYS A 231 -5.05 5.12 6.09
N ILE A 232 -4.21 4.11 5.90
CA ILE A 232 -4.07 2.98 6.83
C ILE A 232 -3.66 3.47 8.22
N THR A 233 -2.76 4.45 8.30
CA THR A 233 -2.34 5.05 9.58
C THR A 233 -3.48 5.82 10.25
N LYS A 234 -4.31 6.50 9.48
CA LYS A 234 -5.52 7.14 10.03
C LYS A 234 -6.55 6.13 10.52
N LEU A 235 -6.73 5.01 9.81
CA LEU A 235 -7.57 3.92 10.31
C LEU A 235 -7.02 3.33 11.62
N HIS A 236 -5.69 3.18 11.76
CA HIS A 236 -5.07 2.79 13.05
C HIS A 236 -5.54 3.73 14.16
N LEU A 237 -5.36 5.04 13.97
CA LEU A 237 -5.74 6.06 14.95
C LEU A 237 -7.25 6.06 15.23
N GLN A 238 -8.06 5.89 14.18
CA GLN A 238 -9.52 5.85 14.29
C GLN A 238 -10.00 4.71 15.21
N THR A 239 -9.30 3.56 15.24
CA THR A 239 -9.63 2.49 16.21
C THR A 239 -9.47 2.94 17.67
N PHE A 240 -8.52 3.82 17.97
CA PHE A 240 -8.34 4.37 19.32
C PHE A 240 -9.36 5.47 19.62
N GLU A 241 -9.68 6.32 18.63
CA GLU A 241 -10.67 7.39 18.76
C GLU A 241 -12.09 6.85 19.02
N GLU A 242 -12.43 5.73 18.37
CA GLU A 242 -13.73 5.06 18.49
C GLU A 242 -13.80 4.05 19.66
N ASP A 243 -12.74 3.95 20.49
CA ASP A 243 -12.63 2.99 21.61
C ASP A 243 -12.80 1.53 21.15
N MET A 244 -12.27 1.20 19.97
CA MET A 244 -12.34 -0.12 19.33
C MET A 244 -11.00 -0.85 19.30
N ALA A 245 -9.89 -0.22 19.70
CA ALA A 245 -8.57 -0.85 19.74
C ALA A 245 -8.57 -2.07 20.68
N LYS A 246 -8.39 -3.27 20.11
CA LYS A 246 -8.40 -4.54 20.85
C LYS A 246 -7.10 -4.69 21.65
N ASP A 247 -7.14 -5.20 22.87
CA ASP A 247 -5.94 -5.48 23.66
C ASP A 247 -5.17 -6.69 23.11
N ASN A 248 -4.42 -6.46 22.05
CA ASN A 248 -3.61 -7.45 21.35
C ASN A 248 -2.14 -7.01 21.27
N VAL A 249 -1.26 -7.89 20.77
CA VAL A 249 0.19 -7.63 20.71
C VAL A 249 0.51 -6.36 19.91
N ALA A 250 -0.19 -6.13 18.79
CA ALA A 250 0.05 -4.99 17.91
C ALA A 250 -0.36 -3.66 18.57
N VAL A 251 -1.54 -3.61 19.20
CA VAL A 251 -2.01 -2.45 19.95
C VAL A 251 -1.10 -2.15 21.13
N ARG A 252 -0.75 -3.17 21.93
CA ARG A 252 0.18 -2.99 23.05
C ARG A 252 1.57 -2.55 22.61
N HIS A 253 2.04 -3.03 21.45
CA HIS A 253 3.29 -2.57 20.86
C HIS A 253 3.25 -1.08 20.50
N ALA A 254 2.18 -0.64 19.83
CA ALA A 254 2.00 0.77 19.48
C ALA A 254 1.94 1.67 20.74
N VAL A 255 1.19 1.24 21.76
CA VAL A 255 1.08 1.95 23.05
C VAL A 255 2.42 1.95 23.80
N GLY A 256 3.12 0.82 23.82
CA GLY A 256 4.44 0.67 24.44
C GLY A 256 5.49 1.58 23.79
N PHE A 257 5.45 1.72 22.46
CA PHE A 257 6.32 2.64 21.73
C PHE A 257 6.12 4.07 22.21
N LYS A 258 4.87 4.55 22.24
CA LYS A 258 4.54 5.88 22.77
C LYS A 258 5.01 6.05 24.21
N HIS A 259 4.76 5.05 25.07
CA HIS A 259 5.17 5.10 26.47
C HIS A 259 6.69 5.24 26.61
N SER A 260 7.46 4.49 25.81
CA SER A 260 8.93 4.58 25.82
C SER A 260 9.42 5.97 25.39
N ILE A 261 8.88 6.52 24.30
CA ILE A 261 9.25 7.85 23.81
C ILE A 261 8.89 8.93 24.84
N ASP A 262 7.74 8.84 25.49
CA ASP A 262 7.35 9.80 26.54
C ASP A 262 8.27 9.71 27.78
N LYS A 263 8.63 8.49 28.19
CA LYS A 263 9.44 8.24 29.39
C LYS A 263 10.92 8.59 29.22
N HIS A 264 11.52 8.17 28.10
CA HIS A 264 12.96 8.25 27.86
C HIS A 264 13.35 9.20 26.73
N GLY A 265 12.43 9.58 25.84
CA GLY A 265 12.74 10.35 24.63
C GLY A 265 13.49 9.55 23.57
N ILE A 266 13.66 8.25 23.80
CA ILE A 266 14.24 7.24 22.91
C ILE A 266 13.45 5.94 23.07
N LEU A 267 13.62 5.03 22.12
CA LEU A 267 13.01 3.72 22.19
C LEU A 267 13.82 2.81 23.14
N ASP A 268 13.14 2.19 24.10
CA ASP A 268 13.64 1.11 24.94
C ASP A 268 13.15 -0.20 24.32
N GLU A 269 13.98 -0.83 23.49
CA GLU A 269 13.59 -2.07 22.81
C GLU A 269 13.35 -3.23 23.80
N GLY A 270 14.03 -3.22 24.96
CA GLY A 270 13.88 -4.25 25.99
C GLY A 270 12.54 -4.15 26.72
N GLU A 271 12.14 -2.94 27.11
CA GLU A 271 10.84 -2.69 27.73
C GLU A 271 9.69 -2.88 26.73
N LEU A 272 9.92 -2.62 25.44
CA LEU A 272 8.91 -2.79 24.38
C LEU A 272 8.41 -4.24 24.27
N VAL A 273 9.31 -5.23 24.32
CA VAL A 273 8.94 -6.66 24.31
C VAL A 273 7.99 -6.99 25.47
N LYS A 274 8.27 -6.45 26.66
CA LYS A 274 7.40 -6.63 27.84
C LYS A 274 6.03 -6.00 27.62
N TYR A 275 5.95 -4.82 27.01
CA TYR A 275 4.66 -4.20 26.70
C TYR A 275 3.87 -5.01 25.67
N SER A 276 4.52 -5.45 24.60
CA SER A 276 3.86 -6.17 23.50
C SER A 276 3.39 -7.57 23.89
N GLU A 277 4.28 -8.38 24.45
CA GLU A 277 4.06 -9.81 24.67
C GLU A 277 3.84 -10.20 26.15
N GLY A 278 3.95 -9.24 27.07
CA GLY A 278 3.84 -9.50 28.51
C GLY A 278 5.05 -10.22 29.11
N LEU A 279 5.01 -10.47 30.42
CA LEU A 279 6.14 -11.05 31.17
C LEU A 279 6.54 -12.46 30.70
N ILE A 280 5.56 -13.28 30.32
CA ILE A 280 5.81 -14.63 29.82
C ILE A 280 6.42 -14.59 28.42
N GLY A 281 5.97 -13.65 27.56
CA GLY A 281 6.53 -13.48 26.21
C GLY A 281 8.00 -13.08 26.21
N VAL A 282 8.42 -12.26 27.17
CA VAL A 282 9.83 -11.87 27.35
C VAL A 282 10.76 -13.09 27.49
N LEU A 283 10.28 -14.20 28.08
CA LEU A 283 11.09 -15.42 28.24
C LEU A 283 11.55 -16.01 26.89
N LYS A 284 10.77 -15.82 25.82
CA LYS A 284 11.10 -16.29 24.47
C LYS A 284 12.32 -15.59 23.89
N HIS A 285 12.58 -14.36 24.31
CA HIS A 285 13.63 -13.48 23.78
C HIS A 285 14.87 -13.41 24.68
N VAL A 286 14.93 -14.22 25.75
CA VAL A 286 16.08 -14.25 26.67
C VAL A 286 17.39 -14.61 25.96
N PRO A 287 17.45 -15.62 25.07
CA PRO A 287 18.68 -15.94 24.34
C PRO A 287 19.19 -14.75 23.51
N GLU A 288 18.30 -14.08 22.79
CA GLU A 288 18.57 -12.90 21.96
C GLU A 288 19.02 -11.72 22.83
N ALA A 289 18.34 -11.49 23.96
CA ALA A 289 18.68 -10.43 24.91
C ALA A 289 20.09 -10.63 25.49
N ILE A 290 20.46 -11.87 25.87
CA ILE A 290 21.82 -12.20 26.33
C ILE A 290 22.84 -11.95 25.21
N ALA A 291 22.54 -12.37 23.97
CA ALA A 291 23.42 -12.17 22.83
C ALA A 291 23.63 -10.68 22.50
N MET A 292 22.56 -9.87 22.56
CA MET A 292 22.62 -8.42 22.36
C MET A 292 23.37 -7.72 23.49
N TYR A 293 23.16 -8.14 24.75
CA TYR A 293 23.84 -7.58 25.91
C TYR A 293 25.35 -7.82 25.84
N LYS A 294 25.78 -9.04 25.50
CA LYS A 294 27.21 -9.36 25.29
C LYS A 294 27.85 -8.53 24.18
N LYS A 295 27.07 -8.07 23.19
CA LYS A 295 27.51 -7.20 22.10
C LYS A 295 27.34 -5.70 22.39
N GLY A 296 26.90 -5.33 23.60
CA GLY A 296 26.66 -3.94 23.98
C GLY A 296 25.51 -3.27 23.21
N LYS A 297 24.59 -4.06 22.62
CA LYS A 297 23.48 -3.57 21.80
C LYS A 297 22.18 -3.33 22.58
N ILE A 298 22.12 -3.75 23.83
CA ILE A 298 20.99 -3.51 24.73
C ILE A 298 21.55 -3.07 26.09
N VAL A 299 20.91 -2.09 26.70
CA VAL A 299 21.23 -1.64 28.05
C VAL A 299 20.23 -2.23 29.03
N LEU A 300 20.64 -2.37 30.28
CA LEU A 300 19.72 -2.85 31.32
C LEU A 300 18.68 -1.77 31.62
N PRO A 301 17.43 -2.14 31.98
CA PRO A 301 16.33 -1.17 32.14
C PRO A 301 16.62 -0.03 33.13
N TRP A 302 17.39 -0.30 34.19
CA TRP A 302 17.79 0.70 35.19
C TRP A 302 18.84 1.71 34.69
N ASN A 303 19.50 1.42 33.56
CA ASN A 303 20.52 2.28 32.96
C ASN A 303 20.08 2.85 31.59
N MET A 304 18.78 2.86 31.30
CA MET A 304 18.27 3.43 30.05
C MET A 304 18.63 4.92 29.92
N PRO A 305 19.35 5.32 28.85
CA PRO A 305 19.67 6.72 28.64
C PRO A 305 18.41 7.52 28.34
N LYS A 306 18.44 8.80 28.66
CA LYS A 306 17.39 9.76 28.31
C LYS A 306 17.88 10.67 27.20
N SER A 307 16.98 11.04 26.30
CA SER A 307 17.28 12.06 25.28
C SER A 307 17.61 13.39 25.95
N LYS A 308 18.56 14.12 25.35
CA LYS A 308 18.98 15.45 25.82
C LYS A 308 17.83 16.46 25.81
N ASN A 309 16.88 16.31 24.87
CA ASN A 309 15.73 17.21 24.70
C ASN A 309 14.41 16.57 25.18
N LEU A 310 14.46 15.75 26.23
CA LEU A 310 13.29 14.99 26.71
C LEU A 310 12.06 15.87 26.97
N ASP A 311 12.24 17.05 27.54
CA ASP A 311 11.10 17.93 27.85
C ASP A 311 10.40 18.46 26.59
N GLU A 312 11.15 18.72 25.53
CA GLU A 312 10.60 19.10 24.23
C GLU A 312 9.88 17.92 23.58
N ILE A 313 10.48 16.74 23.62
CA ILE A 313 9.87 15.50 23.10
C ILE A 313 8.55 15.23 23.82
N LYS A 314 8.50 15.35 25.15
CA LYS A 314 7.25 15.20 25.92
C LYS A 314 6.18 16.21 25.53
N LYS A 315 6.56 17.47 25.29
CA LYS A 315 5.62 18.49 24.79
C LYS A 315 5.06 18.11 23.42
N LEU A 316 5.92 17.63 22.52
CA LEU A 316 5.51 17.13 21.20
C LEU A 316 4.59 15.92 21.31
N VAL A 317 4.96 14.91 22.10
CA VAL A 317 4.12 13.73 22.35
C VAL A 317 2.75 14.16 22.88
N LYS A 318 2.70 15.11 23.81
CA LYS A 318 1.45 15.64 24.36
C LYS A 318 0.62 16.40 23.32
N SER A 319 1.23 17.15 22.40
CA SER A 319 0.50 17.89 21.36
C SER A 319 -0.02 17.00 20.23
N VAL A 320 0.70 15.92 19.89
CA VAL A 320 0.31 14.99 18.80
C VAL A 320 -0.56 13.83 19.27
N SER A 321 -0.64 13.57 20.58
CA SER A 321 -1.46 12.49 21.14
C SER A 321 -2.95 12.85 21.10
N THR A 322 -3.59 12.66 19.95
CA THR A 322 -5.02 12.95 19.76
C THR A 322 -5.93 11.92 20.42
N ALA A 323 -5.49 10.66 20.56
CA ALA A 323 -6.26 9.58 21.17
C ALA A 323 -5.65 9.10 22.50
N LYS A 324 -6.51 8.81 23.49
CA LYS A 324 -6.14 8.19 24.77
C LYS A 324 -6.46 6.70 24.72
N PHE A 325 -5.45 5.85 24.83
CA PHE A 325 -5.67 4.43 25.06
C PHE A 325 -6.12 4.22 26.52
N LYS A 326 -7.34 3.74 26.71
CA LYS A 326 -7.86 3.32 28.03
C LYS A 326 -7.58 1.83 28.27
N GLY A 327 -6.35 1.38 28.02
CA GLY A 327 -5.94 0.04 28.46
C GLY A 327 -5.84 0.01 29.98
N LYS A 328 -6.41 -1.02 30.61
CA LYS A 328 -6.32 -1.25 32.06
C LYS A 328 -4.89 -1.43 32.54
#